data_AF-A0A1V4MFZ5-F1
#
_entry.id   AF-A0A1V4MFZ5-F1
#
_cell.length_a   1.000
_cell.length_b   1.000
_cell.length_c   1.000
_cell.angle_alpha   90.00
_cell.angle_beta   90.00
_cell.angle_gamma   90.00
#
_symmetry.space_group_name_H-M   'P 1'
#
loop_
_entity.id
_entity.type
_entity.pdbx_description
1 polymer ?
#
loop_
_entity_poly.entity_id
_entity_poly.type
_entity_poly.pdbx_seq_one_letter_code
_entity_poly.pdbx_strand_id
1 'polypeptide(L)'
;MTSSVYGLNKGLVDGDIEPDRWVVSGKTGRIVSQHQSAHARYTTVTTEGTILKKKNLAGTRSPLLNKNEISEIFSTLTTIQNIFGSKQDIEWTFRRGLLYILQARPITVRSSRDNNKRRVWDLSLRRSIDNLNNLSEKIEKVYLPAMTKAANKLSGRDLNKKSDEELAQEIAERKKAFDYWRAIYWNEFIPFAHGFRLFGQVYNDRLSPEDPYEFVDILATSHLLSLERNRALESFTKDIFKSSQGLPRSDSDPVLNDRLEKFIEKFTGVSCDITKCQDEKETLLNIARHLLHKSPSKKNRPGGREKKKKLFLNSFSKKDRAYAENLLDIGRKSYRLRDDDNIYLGRFEGLLTEAIEESRKRLGRRCKDTYTCSNPEEVIRALPFRTYKPKAVKESTHKDSHIKVQARQLRGQPASRGIAEGTARVLATAEDLGLVQNGEIVVCDAIDPNMTFVIPLVSAIVERRGGMLIHGAIIAREYGIPCVTGIPDATDLIKTGDYLTVDGYYGLVIVHDQKEAQEKRSAVHRLSTKKEDIS
;
A
#
# COMPACT_ATOMS: atom_id res chain seq x y z
N MET A 1 -6.93 -26.43 -3.49
CA MET A 1 -8.33 -25.98 -3.67
C MET A 1 -8.53 -25.81 -5.17
N THR A 2 -9.67 -26.20 -5.71
CA THR A 2 -9.99 -25.99 -7.13
C THR A 2 -11.35 -25.32 -7.26
N SER A 3 -11.49 -24.48 -8.27
CA SER A 3 -12.69 -23.70 -8.58
C SER A 3 -13.00 -23.85 -10.06
N SER A 4 -14.28 -23.96 -10.43
CA SER A 4 -14.68 -24.07 -11.84
C SER A 4 -15.91 -23.22 -12.15
N VAL A 5 -16.00 -22.75 -13.40
CA VAL A 5 -17.17 -22.07 -13.96
C VAL A 5 -17.50 -22.65 -15.33
N TYR A 6 -18.75 -22.49 -15.78
CA TYR A 6 -19.10 -22.78 -17.17
C TYR A 6 -18.53 -21.70 -18.10
N GLY A 7 -18.05 -22.13 -19.28
CA GLY A 7 -17.54 -21.24 -20.30
C GLY A 7 -16.09 -20.81 -20.05
N LEU A 8 -15.71 -19.64 -20.54
CA LEU A 8 -14.36 -19.10 -20.37
C LEU A 8 -14.10 -18.66 -18.92
N ASN A 9 -12.86 -18.85 -18.45
CA ASN A 9 -12.42 -18.47 -17.11
C ASN A 9 -12.51 -16.96 -16.81
N LYS A 10 -12.68 -16.11 -17.82
CA LYS A 10 -12.79 -14.66 -17.66
C LYS A 10 -13.86 -14.25 -16.65
N GLY A 11 -15.06 -14.85 -16.66
CA GLY A 11 -16.11 -14.51 -15.69
C GLY A 11 -15.79 -14.90 -14.25
N LEU A 12 -14.94 -15.92 -14.04
CA LEU A 12 -14.41 -16.27 -12.73
C LEU A 12 -13.37 -15.23 -12.28
N VAL A 13 -12.44 -14.88 -13.17
CA VAL A 13 -11.36 -13.92 -12.92
C VAL A 13 -11.91 -12.50 -12.65
N ASP A 14 -12.94 -12.11 -13.37
CA ASP A 14 -13.63 -10.82 -13.20
C ASP A 14 -14.49 -10.79 -11.92
N GLY A 15 -14.84 -11.97 -11.38
CA GLY A 15 -15.72 -12.15 -10.22
C GLY A 15 -17.21 -11.97 -10.52
N ASP A 16 -17.58 -12.00 -11.80
CA ASP A 16 -18.96 -11.87 -12.29
C ASP A 16 -19.74 -13.20 -12.23
N ILE A 17 -19.03 -14.32 -12.09
CA ILE A 17 -19.58 -15.67 -11.95
C ILE A 17 -19.09 -16.30 -10.65
N GLU A 18 -20.03 -16.71 -9.81
CA GLU A 18 -19.71 -17.53 -8.64
C GLU A 18 -19.32 -18.96 -9.07
N PRO A 19 -18.14 -19.47 -8.68
CA PRO A 19 -17.70 -20.81 -9.07
C PRO A 19 -18.24 -21.90 -8.15
N ASP A 20 -18.29 -23.12 -8.68
CA ASP A 20 -18.23 -24.31 -7.85
C ASP A 20 -16.83 -24.42 -7.24
N ARG A 21 -16.74 -24.88 -6.00
CA ARG A 21 -15.49 -24.99 -5.25
C ARG A 21 -15.35 -26.37 -4.63
N TRP A 22 -14.14 -26.91 -4.73
CA TRP A 22 -13.74 -28.14 -4.05
C TRP A 22 -12.46 -27.93 -3.25
N VAL A 23 -12.50 -28.40 -2.01
CA VAL A 23 -11.32 -28.53 -1.16
C VAL A 23 -10.90 -29.98 -1.21
N VAL A 24 -9.69 -30.23 -1.69
CA VAL A 24 -9.10 -31.56 -1.82
C VAL A 24 -7.91 -31.67 -0.87
N SER A 25 -7.80 -32.81 -0.18
CA SER A 25 -6.68 -33.12 0.69
C SER A 25 -5.39 -33.26 -0.11
N GLY A 26 -4.38 -32.44 0.21
CA GLY A 26 -3.07 -32.50 -0.45
C GLY A 26 -2.32 -33.81 -0.22
N LYS A 27 -2.66 -34.60 0.82
CA LYS A 27 -2.02 -35.89 1.13
C LYS A 27 -2.70 -37.07 0.45
N THR A 28 -4.01 -37.02 0.31
CA THR A 28 -4.82 -38.19 -0.07
C THR A 28 -5.60 -38.02 -1.37
N GLY A 29 -5.64 -36.82 -1.95
CA GLY A 29 -6.44 -36.52 -3.15
C GLY A 29 -7.96 -36.61 -2.92
N ARG A 30 -8.42 -36.86 -1.69
CA ARG A 30 -9.85 -36.97 -1.36
C ARG A 30 -10.49 -35.60 -1.21
N ILE A 31 -11.72 -35.47 -1.71
CA ILE A 31 -12.55 -34.28 -1.53
C ILE A 31 -12.94 -34.16 -0.05
N VAL A 32 -12.59 -33.04 0.56
CA VAL A 32 -12.86 -32.68 1.97
C VAL A 32 -14.15 -31.87 2.08
N SER A 33 -14.37 -30.93 1.16
CA SER A 33 -15.61 -30.16 1.09
C SER A 33 -15.89 -29.69 -0.33
N GLN A 34 -17.17 -29.42 -0.60
CA GLN A 34 -17.66 -28.94 -1.89
C GLN A 34 -18.70 -27.84 -1.67
N HIS A 35 -18.63 -26.79 -2.48
CA HIS A 35 -19.63 -25.73 -2.59
C HIS A 35 -20.08 -25.65 -4.05
N GLN A 36 -21.38 -25.55 -4.28
CA GLN A 36 -21.97 -25.48 -5.61
C GLN A 36 -22.69 -24.14 -5.77
N SER A 37 -22.42 -23.45 -6.88
CA SER A 37 -23.11 -22.20 -7.20
C SER A 37 -24.35 -22.44 -8.05
N ALA A 38 -25.15 -21.39 -8.24
CA ALA A 38 -26.37 -21.47 -9.04
C ALA A 38 -26.12 -21.62 -10.55
N HIS A 39 -24.87 -21.52 -11.04
CA HIS A 39 -24.51 -21.57 -12.47
C HIS A 39 -25.32 -20.61 -13.36
N ALA A 40 -25.76 -19.48 -12.82
CA ALA A 40 -26.72 -18.59 -13.48
C ALA A 40 -26.16 -17.89 -14.74
N ARG A 41 -24.83 -17.83 -14.87
CA ARG A 41 -24.13 -17.10 -15.95
C ARG A 41 -22.89 -17.85 -16.41
N TYR A 42 -22.50 -17.64 -17.66
CA TYR A 42 -21.28 -18.20 -18.26
C TYR A 42 -20.70 -17.23 -19.29
N THR A 43 -19.38 -17.25 -19.49
CA THR A 43 -18.71 -16.43 -20.51
C THR A 43 -18.47 -17.24 -21.78
N THR A 44 -18.76 -16.67 -22.95
CA THR A 44 -18.52 -17.32 -24.25
C THR A 44 -17.88 -16.37 -25.25
N VAL A 45 -17.28 -16.92 -26.32
CA VAL A 45 -16.69 -16.16 -27.43
C VAL A 45 -17.77 -15.74 -28.42
N THR A 46 -17.62 -14.53 -28.97
CA THR A 46 -18.34 -14.00 -30.13
C THR A 46 -17.33 -13.48 -31.16
N THR A 47 -17.82 -13.11 -32.34
CA THR A 47 -17.02 -12.47 -33.40
C THR A 47 -16.39 -11.14 -32.97
N GLU A 48 -16.92 -10.50 -31.93
CA GLU A 48 -16.47 -9.20 -31.42
C GLU A 48 -15.74 -9.30 -30.05
N GLY A 49 -15.51 -10.51 -29.53
CA GLY A 49 -14.79 -10.71 -28.27
C GLY A 49 -15.45 -11.74 -27.36
N THR A 50 -15.58 -11.43 -26.07
CA THR A 50 -16.20 -12.34 -25.08
C THR A 50 -17.41 -11.68 -24.44
N ILE A 51 -18.51 -12.42 -24.28
CA ILE A 51 -19.74 -11.92 -23.64
C ILE A 51 -20.18 -12.81 -22.49
N LEU A 52 -20.82 -12.21 -21.49
CA LEU A 52 -21.46 -12.92 -20.38
C LEU A 52 -22.93 -13.22 -20.73
N LYS A 53 -23.32 -14.50 -20.75
CA LYS A 53 -24.70 -14.93 -21.02
C LYS A 53 -25.35 -15.49 -19.77
N LYS A 54 -26.67 -15.27 -19.62
CA LYS A 54 -27.50 -15.96 -18.63
C LYS A 54 -27.82 -17.37 -19.10
N LYS A 55 -27.87 -18.33 -18.18
CA LYS A 55 -28.29 -19.71 -18.45
C LYS A 55 -29.74 -19.89 -17.97
N ASN A 56 -30.64 -20.32 -18.87
CA ASN A 56 -31.98 -20.76 -18.46
C ASN A 56 -31.86 -22.15 -17.84
N LEU A 57 -32.03 -22.24 -16.52
CA LEU A 57 -31.87 -23.48 -15.77
C LEU A 57 -33.22 -24.19 -15.62
N ALA A 58 -33.67 -24.86 -16.69
CA ALA A 58 -34.67 -25.91 -16.58
C ALA A 58 -33.94 -27.24 -16.37
N GLY A 59 -33.90 -27.72 -15.11
CA GLY A 59 -33.47 -29.09 -14.79
C GLY A 59 -32.02 -29.27 -14.32
N THR A 60 -31.90 -29.96 -13.17
CA THR A 60 -30.71 -30.58 -12.53
C THR A 60 -29.50 -29.69 -12.21
N ARG A 61 -29.35 -29.41 -10.90
CA ARG A 61 -28.16 -28.84 -10.24
C ARG A 61 -27.07 -29.91 -10.04
N SER A 62 -26.42 -30.35 -11.12
CA SER A 62 -25.23 -31.20 -10.98
C SER A 62 -23.96 -30.35 -10.87
N PRO A 63 -22.97 -30.75 -10.06
CA PRO A 63 -21.68 -30.07 -10.01
C PRO A 63 -20.98 -30.07 -11.36
N LEU A 64 -20.21 -29.01 -11.63
CA LEU A 64 -19.51 -28.84 -12.93
C LEU A 64 -18.46 -29.91 -13.18
N LEU A 65 -17.80 -30.36 -12.11
CA LEU A 65 -16.79 -31.40 -12.17
C LEU A 65 -17.29 -32.65 -11.47
N ASN A 66 -17.01 -33.80 -12.09
CA ASN A 66 -17.16 -35.09 -11.46
C ASN A 66 -15.91 -35.48 -10.66
N LYS A 67 -15.99 -36.56 -9.89
CA LYS A 67 -14.89 -37.01 -9.02
C LYS A 67 -13.62 -37.40 -9.81
N ASN A 68 -13.78 -37.95 -11.02
CA ASN A 68 -12.65 -38.36 -11.85
C ASN A 68 -11.90 -37.13 -12.39
N GLU A 69 -12.62 -36.13 -12.87
CA GLU A 69 -12.04 -34.86 -13.33
C GLU A 69 -11.29 -34.13 -12.21
N ILE A 70 -11.82 -34.15 -10.98
CA ILE A 70 -11.12 -33.58 -9.81
C ILE A 70 -9.83 -34.35 -9.51
N SER A 71 -9.86 -35.68 -9.64
CA SER A 71 -8.69 -36.52 -9.45
C SER A 71 -7.63 -36.27 -10.54
N GLU A 72 -8.05 -36.05 -11.77
CA GLU A 72 -7.18 -35.73 -12.91
C GLU A 72 -6.50 -34.35 -12.75
N ILE A 73 -7.25 -33.34 -12.28
CA ILE A 73 -6.67 -32.04 -11.93
C ILE A 73 -5.66 -32.19 -10.79
N PHE A 74 -5.99 -32.98 -9.77
CA PHE A 74 -5.11 -33.18 -8.61
C PHE A 74 -3.80 -33.90 -8.98
N SER A 75 -3.86 -34.95 -9.80
CA SER A 75 -2.65 -35.64 -10.27
C SER A 75 -1.80 -34.71 -11.13
N THR A 76 -2.42 -33.96 -12.04
CA THR A 76 -1.72 -32.99 -12.90
C THR A 76 -1.03 -31.90 -12.09
N LEU A 77 -1.71 -31.32 -11.09
CA LEU A 77 -1.11 -30.33 -10.18
C LEU A 77 0.08 -30.93 -9.42
N THR A 78 -0.03 -32.16 -8.94
CA THR A 78 1.07 -32.85 -8.25
C THR A 78 2.29 -33.00 -9.16
N THR A 79 2.09 -33.43 -10.39
CA THR A 79 3.15 -33.54 -11.41
C THR A 79 3.82 -32.18 -11.66
N ILE A 80 3.03 -31.12 -11.85
CA ILE A 80 3.55 -29.77 -12.09
C ILE A 80 4.36 -29.27 -10.88
N GLN A 81 3.87 -29.48 -9.65
CA GLN A 81 4.62 -29.09 -8.45
C GLN A 81 5.96 -29.83 -8.32
N ASN A 82 6.00 -31.11 -8.70
CA ASN A 82 7.24 -31.89 -8.70
C ASN A 82 8.24 -31.35 -9.73
N ILE A 83 7.77 -30.94 -10.92
CA ILE A 83 8.62 -30.33 -11.96
C ILE A 83 9.22 -29.00 -11.50
N PHE A 84 8.41 -28.13 -10.88
CA PHE A 84 8.85 -26.79 -10.46
C PHE A 84 9.44 -26.72 -9.05
N GLY A 85 9.50 -27.83 -8.31
CA GLY A 85 10.07 -27.92 -6.96
C GLY A 85 9.39 -27.03 -5.91
N SER A 86 8.20 -26.52 -6.18
CA SER A 86 7.50 -25.53 -5.35
C SER A 86 5.99 -25.64 -5.50
N LYS A 87 5.22 -25.05 -4.57
CA LYS A 87 3.75 -25.02 -4.66
C LYS A 87 3.33 -24.16 -5.84
N GLN A 88 2.38 -24.65 -6.62
CA GLN A 88 1.94 -24.02 -7.86
C GLN A 88 0.47 -23.61 -7.80
N ASP A 89 0.17 -22.48 -8.41
CA ASP A 89 -1.16 -22.01 -8.78
C ASP A 89 -1.32 -22.24 -10.28
N ILE A 90 -2.36 -23.00 -10.68
CA ILE A 90 -2.56 -23.43 -12.08
C ILE A 90 -3.91 -22.96 -12.60
N GLU A 91 -3.92 -22.50 -13.85
CA GLU A 91 -5.14 -22.25 -14.62
C GLU A 91 -5.34 -23.39 -15.62
N TRP A 92 -6.55 -23.93 -15.68
CA TRP A 92 -6.88 -25.09 -16.49
C TRP A 92 -8.26 -24.93 -17.15
N THR A 93 -8.52 -25.75 -18.17
CA THR A 93 -9.83 -25.84 -18.82
C THR A 93 -10.10 -27.26 -19.31
N PHE A 94 -11.37 -27.68 -19.33
CA PHE A 94 -11.79 -28.90 -20.00
C PHE A 94 -12.39 -28.57 -21.37
N ARG A 95 -11.93 -29.27 -22.41
CA ARG A 95 -12.53 -29.20 -23.75
C ARG A 95 -12.73 -30.60 -24.28
N ARG A 96 -13.99 -30.96 -24.58
CA ARG A 96 -14.38 -32.30 -25.06
C ARG A 96 -13.86 -33.43 -24.15
N GLY A 97 -13.93 -33.22 -22.83
CA GLY A 97 -13.50 -34.20 -21.82
C GLY A 97 -11.98 -34.28 -21.59
N LEU A 98 -11.17 -33.47 -22.28
CA LEU A 98 -9.71 -33.42 -22.10
C LEU A 98 -9.32 -32.21 -21.24
N LEU A 99 -8.43 -32.43 -20.27
CA LEU A 99 -7.84 -31.40 -19.43
C LEU A 99 -6.70 -30.68 -20.16
N TYR A 100 -6.76 -29.35 -20.20
CA TYR A 100 -5.70 -28.48 -20.71
C TYR A 100 -5.20 -27.57 -19.61
N ILE A 101 -3.88 -27.44 -19.49
CA ILE A 101 -3.23 -26.48 -18.60
C ILE A 101 -2.91 -25.22 -19.40
N LEU A 102 -3.39 -24.08 -18.94
CA LEU A 102 -3.24 -22.78 -19.60
C LEU A 102 -2.10 -21.97 -18.98
N GLN A 103 -1.92 -22.07 -17.66
CA GLN A 103 -0.88 -21.35 -16.93
C GLN A 103 -0.48 -22.12 -15.66
N ALA A 104 0.79 -22.02 -15.26
CA ALA A 104 1.29 -22.45 -13.96
C ALA A 104 2.24 -21.37 -13.39
N ARG A 105 2.07 -21.02 -12.12
CA ARG A 105 2.90 -20.00 -11.44
C ARG A 105 3.20 -20.37 -9.98
N PRO A 106 4.40 -20.06 -9.45
CA PRO A 106 4.74 -20.37 -8.07
C PRO A 106 3.93 -19.53 -7.07
N ILE A 107 3.47 -20.16 -5.99
CA ILE A 107 2.81 -19.47 -4.88
C ILE A 107 3.88 -18.86 -3.98
N THR A 108 4.07 -17.53 -4.07
CA THR A 108 5.12 -16.79 -3.35
C THR A 108 4.72 -16.30 -1.95
N VAL A 109 3.45 -16.44 -1.59
CA VAL A 109 2.94 -16.02 -0.26
C VAL A 109 3.07 -17.18 0.73
N ARG A 110 4.06 -17.14 1.62
CA ARG A 110 4.03 -17.98 2.83
C ARG A 110 2.83 -17.53 3.66
N SER A 111 1.81 -18.37 3.78
CA SER A 111 0.70 -18.12 4.71
C SER A 111 1.29 -18.06 6.12
N SER A 112 1.41 -16.87 6.70
CA SER A 112 1.37 -16.76 8.15
C SER A 112 0.10 -17.46 8.60
N ARG A 113 0.17 -18.25 9.68
CA ARG A 113 -0.99 -18.92 10.29
C ARG A 113 -1.89 -17.90 11.00
N ASP A 114 -2.28 -16.86 10.27
CA ASP A 114 -3.30 -15.94 10.67
C ASP A 114 -4.60 -16.39 9.97
N ASN A 115 -5.71 -16.43 10.71
CA ASN A 115 -6.94 -17.18 10.39
C ASN A 115 -7.73 -16.69 9.16
N ASN A 116 -7.09 -15.96 8.24
CA ASN A 116 -7.75 -15.28 7.15
C ASN A 116 -7.43 -15.92 5.79
N LYS A 117 -8.04 -17.09 5.53
CA LYS A 117 -8.02 -17.83 4.26
C LYS A 117 -8.51 -17.02 3.03
N ARG A 118 -9.04 -15.80 3.23
CA ARG A 118 -9.50 -14.88 2.17
C ARG A 118 -8.36 -14.17 1.42
N ARG A 119 -7.21 -13.90 2.07
CA ARG A 119 -6.13 -13.04 1.53
C ARG A 119 -5.46 -13.53 0.23
N VAL A 120 -5.48 -14.83 -0.06
CA VAL A 120 -4.72 -15.39 -1.20
C VAL A 120 -5.49 -15.31 -2.52
N TRP A 121 -6.83 -15.29 -2.47
CA TRP A 121 -7.68 -15.27 -3.67
C TRP A 121 -8.01 -13.84 -4.17
N ASP A 122 -8.12 -12.87 -3.26
CA ASP A 122 -8.44 -11.48 -3.63
C ASP A 122 -7.35 -10.82 -4.50
N LEU A 123 -6.13 -11.35 -4.48
CA LEU A 123 -4.97 -10.85 -5.23
C LEU A 123 -4.85 -11.45 -6.65
N SER A 124 -5.61 -12.48 -7.01
CA SER A 124 -5.53 -13.15 -8.32
C SER A 124 -6.64 -12.81 -9.30
N LEU A 125 -7.68 -12.10 -8.87
CA LEU A 125 -8.83 -11.72 -9.70
C LEU A 125 -8.52 -10.44 -10.49
N ARG A 126 -8.28 -10.53 -11.80
CA ARG A 126 -8.31 -9.36 -12.70
C ARG A 126 -9.77 -8.95 -12.85
N ARG A 127 -10.19 -7.85 -12.22
CA ARG A 127 -11.58 -7.40 -12.25
C ARG A 127 -11.95 -6.79 -13.61
N SER A 128 -13.15 -7.08 -14.10
CA SER A 128 -13.71 -6.43 -15.31
C SER A 128 -13.89 -4.92 -15.08
N ILE A 129 -13.89 -4.13 -16.16
CA ILE A 129 -14.13 -2.69 -16.07
C ILE A 129 -15.50 -2.38 -15.45
N ASP A 130 -16.51 -3.21 -15.73
CA ASP A 130 -17.86 -3.05 -15.19
C ASP A 130 -17.91 -3.26 -13.67
N ASN A 131 -17.15 -4.24 -13.17
CA ASN A 131 -16.98 -4.44 -11.72
C ASN A 131 -16.33 -3.21 -11.06
N LEU A 132 -15.27 -2.68 -11.69
CA LEU A 132 -14.60 -1.47 -11.19
C LEU A 132 -15.50 -0.24 -11.24
N ASN A 133 -16.36 -0.11 -12.25
CA ASN A 133 -17.37 0.96 -12.32
C ASN A 133 -18.36 0.89 -11.15
N ASN A 134 -18.89 -0.30 -10.88
CA ASN A 134 -19.81 -0.51 -9.75
C ASN A 134 -19.14 -0.22 -8.40
N LEU A 135 -17.89 -0.68 -8.23
CA LEU A 135 -17.10 -0.38 -7.03
C LEU A 135 -16.84 1.12 -6.89
N SER A 136 -16.44 1.80 -7.97
CA SER A 136 -16.22 3.25 -7.99
C SER A 136 -17.46 3.99 -7.51
N GLU A 137 -18.62 3.67 -8.09
CA GLU A 137 -19.88 4.34 -7.75
C GLU A 137 -20.27 4.11 -6.30
N LYS A 138 -20.15 2.87 -5.82
CA LYS A 138 -20.44 2.48 -4.44
C LYS A 138 -19.50 3.17 -3.45
N ILE A 139 -18.21 3.24 -3.75
CA ILE A 139 -17.22 3.94 -2.91
C ILE A 139 -17.53 5.43 -2.85
N GLU A 140 -17.67 6.09 -4.00
CA GLU A 140 -17.84 7.55 -4.08
C GLU A 140 -19.18 8.02 -3.51
N LYS A 141 -20.28 7.32 -3.80
CA LYS A 141 -21.64 7.75 -3.42
C LYS A 141 -22.12 7.21 -2.09
N VAL A 142 -21.60 6.08 -1.63
CA VAL A 142 -22.09 5.41 -0.42
C VAL A 142 -21.03 5.41 0.68
N TYR A 143 -19.86 4.83 0.43
CA TYR A 143 -18.89 4.59 1.50
C TYR A 143 -18.18 5.87 1.97
N LEU A 144 -17.65 6.70 1.07
CA LEU A 144 -16.94 7.92 1.47
C LEU A 144 -17.83 8.90 2.26
N PRO A 145 -19.09 9.21 1.84
CA PRO A 145 -19.98 10.05 2.63
C PRO A 145 -20.34 9.43 3.98
N ALA A 146 -20.59 8.11 4.02
CA ALA A 146 -20.94 7.42 5.25
C ALA A 146 -19.76 7.35 6.24
N MET A 147 -18.54 7.12 5.76
CA MET A 147 -17.31 7.20 6.57
C MET A 147 -17.12 8.58 7.16
N THR A 148 -17.26 9.63 6.33
CA THR A 148 -17.11 11.02 6.77
C THR A 148 -18.13 11.37 7.84
N LYS A 149 -19.40 11.01 7.63
CA LYS A 149 -20.48 11.22 8.61
C LYS A 149 -20.22 10.47 9.92
N ALA A 150 -19.79 9.21 9.84
CA ALA A 150 -19.48 8.40 11.02
C ALA A 150 -18.29 8.96 11.81
N ALA A 151 -17.21 9.37 11.13
CA ALA A 151 -16.05 9.98 11.75
C ALA A 151 -16.40 11.32 12.41
N ASN A 152 -17.15 12.19 11.74
CA ASN A 152 -17.61 13.47 12.29
C ASN A 152 -18.48 13.28 13.57
N LYS A 153 -19.33 12.24 13.59
CA LYS A 153 -20.15 11.92 14.75
C LYS A 153 -19.31 11.50 15.97
N LEU A 154 -18.21 10.79 15.74
CA LEU A 154 -17.30 10.35 16.80
C LEU A 154 -16.39 11.49 17.27
N SER A 155 -15.89 12.32 16.35
CA SER A 155 -15.00 13.45 16.67
C SER A 155 -15.70 14.56 17.45
N GLY A 156 -17.02 14.75 17.27
CA GLY A 156 -17.78 15.78 17.99
C GLY A 156 -18.06 15.46 19.47
N ARG A 157 -17.51 14.37 20.02
CA ARG A 157 -17.75 13.93 21.40
C ARG A 157 -16.58 14.32 22.30
N ASP A 158 -16.87 15.12 23.31
CA ASP A 158 -15.90 15.52 24.34
C ASP A 158 -15.60 14.35 25.29
N LEU A 159 -14.37 13.83 25.23
CA LEU A 159 -13.93 12.68 26.02
C LEU A 159 -13.67 13.04 27.48
N ASN A 160 -13.26 14.27 27.77
CA ASN A 160 -12.86 14.70 29.11
C ASN A 160 -14.04 14.76 30.08
N LYS A 161 -15.25 14.95 29.55
CA LYS A 161 -16.50 15.02 30.34
C LYS A 161 -17.12 13.65 30.64
N LYS A 162 -16.60 12.57 30.05
CA LYS A 162 -17.15 11.22 30.23
C LYS A 162 -16.65 10.58 31.52
N SER A 163 -17.50 9.81 32.22
CA SER A 163 -17.08 8.91 33.30
C SER A 163 -16.15 7.80 32.77
N ASP A 164 -15.53 7.02 33.66
CA ASP A 164 -14.68 5.89 33.24
C ASP A 164 -15.50 4.80 32.53
N GLU A 165 -16.74 4.56 32.95
CA GLU A 165 -17.67 3.66 32.26
C GLU A 165 -18.06 4.20 30.87
N GLU A 166 -18.38 5.49 30.79
CA GLU A 166 -18.76 6.14 29.53
C GLU A 166 -17.59 6.20 28.55
N LEU A 167 -16.36 6.40 29.04
CA LEU A 167 -15.14 6.36 28.23
C LEU A 167 -14.86 4.94 27.73
N ALA A 168 -15.03 3.91 28.58
CA ALA A 168 -14.89 2.52 28.17
C ALA A 168 -15.90 2.16 27.05
N GLN A 169 -17.15 2.62 27.17
CA GLN A 169 -18.16 2.45 26.13
C GLN A 169 -17.79 3.19 24.84
N GLU A 170 -17.27 4.42 24.94
CA GLU A 170 -16.83 5.21 23.79
C GLU A 170 -15.67 4.51 23.04
N ILE A 171 -14.68 3.96 23.76
CA ILE A 171 -13.57 3.19 23.15
C ILE A 171 -14.12 1.95 22.42
N ALA A 172 -15.07 1.24 23.02
CA ALA A 172 -15.70 0.08 22.39
C ALA A 172 -16.47 0.47 21.10
N GLU A 173 -17.19 1.59 21.11
CA GLU A 173 -17.88 2.12 19.92
C GLU A 173 -16.91 2.54 18.82
N ARG A 174 -15.86 3.29 19.16
CA ARG A 174 -14.81 3.72 18.21
C ARG A 174 -14.07 2.52 17.61
N LYS A 175 -13.74 1.51 18.42
CA LYS A 175 -13.13 0.25 17.95
C LYS A 175 -14.04 -0.51 16.99
N LYS A 176 -15.32 -0.66 17.34
CA LYS A 176 -16.30 -1.33 16.47
C LYS A 176 -16.45 -0.61 15.14
N ALA A 177 -16.46 0.73 15.14
CA ALA A 177 -16.49 1.52 13.92
C ALA A 177 -15.22 1.33 13.09
N PHE A 178 -14.03 1.37 13.72
CA PHE A 178 -12.76 1.11 13.05
C PHE A 178 -12.72 -0.28 12.41
N ASP A 179 -13.09 -1.34 13.14
CA ASP A 179 -13.09 -2.71 12.61
C ASP A 179 -14.07 -2.88 11.44
N TYR A 180 -15.25 -2.26 11.53
CA TYR A 180 -16.24 -2.28 10.46
C TYR A 180 -15.73 -1.59 9.18
N TRP A 181 -15.21 -0.37 9.31
CA TRP A 181 -14.69 0.37 8.16
C TRP A 181 -13.42 -0.23 7.60
N ARG A 182 -12.56 -0.81 8.45
CA ARG A 182 -11.42 -1.63 8.04
C ARG A 182 -11.89 -2.81 7.19
N ALA A 183 -12.92 -3.53 7.60
CA ALA A 183 -13.44 -4.64 6.80
C ALA A 183 -13.95 -4.19 5.42
N ILE A 184 -14.67 -3.07 5.35
CA ILE A 184 -15.11 -2.48 4.07
C ILE A 184 -13.92 -2.06 3.21
N TYR A 185 -12.93 -1.38 3.79
CA TYR A 185 -11.70 -0.99 3.10
C TYR A 185 -11.04 -2.20 2.45
N TRP A 186 -10.86 -3.29 3.21
CA TRP A 186 -10.27 -4.52 2.69
C TRP A 186 -11.08 -5.17 1.57
N ASN A 187 -12.42 -5.18 1.67
CA ASN A 187 -13.29 -5.88 0.73
C ASN A 187 -13.64 -5.07 -0.52
N GLU A 188 -13.54 -3.74 -0.47
CA GLU A 188 -14.07 -2.86 -1.53
C GLU A 188 -13.00 -1.89 -2.07
N PHE A 189 -12.23 -1.22 -1.19
CA PHE A 189 -11.23 -0.22 -1.58
C PHE A 189 -9.99 -0.87 -2.19
N ILE A 190 -9.44 -1.91 -1.54
CA ILE A 190 -8.26 -2.64 -2.06
C ILE A 190 -8.56 -3.28 -3.43
N PRO A 191 -9.72 -3.92 -3.66
CA PRO A 191 -10.09 -4.37 -5.00
C PRO A 191 -10.19 -3.23 -6.01
N PHE A 192 -10.79 -2.10 -5.65
CA PHE A 192 -10.90 -0.95 -6.55
C PHE A 192 -9.54 -0.36 -6.95
N ALA A 193 -8.51 -0.47 -6.10
CA ALA A 193 -7.12 -0.09 -6.44
C ALA A 193 -6.53 -0.87 -7.64
N HIS A 194 -7.19 -1.94 -8.10
CA HIS A 194 -6.79 -2.66 -9.31
C HIS A 194 -7.11 -1.89 -10.61
N GLY A 195 -8.00 -0.89 -10.57
CA GLY A 195 -8.32 -0.06 -11.75
C GLY A 195 -7.11 0.67 -12.32
N PHE A 196 -6.24 1.19 -11.45
CA PHE A 196 -4.94 1.74 -11.83
C PHE A 196 -4.07 0.73 -12.59
N ARG A 197 -4.01 -0.52 -12.11
CA ARG A 197 -3.20 -1.58 -12.73
C ARG A 197 -3.75 -1.97 -14.10
N LEU A 198 -5.08 -2.10 -14.20
CA LEU A 198 -5.77 -2.43 -15.45
C LEU A 198 -5.50 -1.36 -16.50
N PHE A 199 -5.59 -0.07 -16.13
CA PHE A 199 -5.25 1.02 -17.03
C PHE A 199 -3.79 0.93 -17.50
N GLY A 200 -2.84 0.73 -16.59
CA GLY A 200 -1.42 0.61 -16.92
C GLY A 200 -1.12 -0.54 -17.89
N GLN A 201 -1.75 -1.71 -17.69
CA GLN A 201 -1.65 -2.85 -18.60
C GLN A 201 -2.13 -2.48 -20.01
N VAL A 202 -3.35 -1.94 -20.13
CA VAL A 202 -3.91 -1.58 -21.43
C VAL A 202 -3.12 -0.46 -22.10
N TYR A 203 -2.61 0.52 -21.34
CA TYR A 203 -1.75 1.57 -21.87
C TYR A 203 -0.48 1.00 -22.49
N ASN A 204 0.22 0.13 -21.75
CA ASN A 204 1.47 -0.47 -22.20
C ASN A 204 1.26 -1.40 -23.40
N ASP A 205 0.21 -2.22 -23.37
CA ASP A 205 -0.13 -3.12 -24.48
C ASP A 205 -0.43 -2.35 -25.77
N ARG A 206 -1.00 -1.15 -25.67
CA ARG A 206 -1.40 -0.34 -26.84
C ARG A 206 -0.29 0.55 -27.37
N LEU A 207 0.50 1.15 -26.49
CA LEU A 207 1.46 2.18 -26.88
C LEU A 207 2.91 1.71 -26.84
N SER A 208 3.20 0.60 -26.14
CA SER A 208 4.55 0.06 -25.96
C SER A 208 5.59 1.15 -25.65
N PRO A 209 5.35 2.00 -24.62
CA PRO A 209 6.24 3.10 -24.30
C PRO A 209 7.62 2.58 -23.84
N GLU A 210 8.67 3.37 -24.04
CA GLU A 210 10.01 3.04 -23.50
C GLU A 210 10.01 2.95 -21.97
N ASP A 211 9.16 3.74 -21.31
CA ASP A 211 8.89 3.65 -19.87
C ASP A 211 7.49 3.04 -19.64
N PRO A 212 7.39 1.80 -19.13
CA PRO A 212 6.11 1.13 -18.86
C PRO A 212 5.28 1.79 -17.74
N TYR A 213 5.77 2.86 -17.10
CA TYR A 213 5.02 3.63 -16.11
C TYR A 213 4.68 5.03 -16.56
N GLU A 214 4.97 5.39 -17.81
CA GLU A 214 4.63 6.68 -18.39
C GLU A 214 3.13 7.01 -18.22
N PHE A 215 2.28 5.98 -18.18
CA PHE A 215 0.84 6.08 -17.98
C PHE A 215 0.46 6.81 -16.68
N VAL A 216 1.31 6.78 -15.64
CA VAL A 216 1.11 7.49 -14.37
C VAL A 216 0.95 9.00 -14.61
N ASP A 217 1.68 9.58 -15.57
CA ASP A 217 1.58 10.99 -15.91
C ASP A 217 0.16 11.40 -16.33
N ILE A 218 -0.56 10.48 -16.99
CA ILE A 218 -1.91 10.73 -17.48
C ILE A 218 -2.93 10.55 -16.36
N LEU A 219 -2.63 9.71 -15.38
CA LEU A 219 -3.48 9.42 -14.22
C LEU A 219 -3.35 10.46 -13.11
N ALA A 220 -2.13 10.91 -12.78
CA ALA A 220 -1.84 11.83 -11.68
C ALA A 220 -2.50 13.20 -11.89
N THR A 221 -3.75 13.40 -11.45
CA THR A 221 -4.47 14.68 -11.55
C THR A 221 -3.83 15.73 -10.65
N SER A 222 -4.01 17.01 -10.97
CA SER A 222 -3.40 18.15 -10.26
C SER A 222 -3.80 18.28 -8.78
N HIS A 223 -4.74 17.45 -8.30
CA HIS A 223 -5.45 17.53 -7.02
C HIS A 223 -5.27 16.26 -6.17
N LEU A 224 -4.05 15.79 -6.00
CA LEU A 224 -3.74 14.85 -4.92
C LEU A 224 -3.44 15.65 -3.66
N LEU A 225 -4.07 15.33 -2.53
CA LEU A 225 -3.88 16.03 -1.26
C LEU A 225 -2.43 15.96 -0.77
N SER A 226 -1.75 14.83 -1.00
CA SER A 226 -0.32 14.63 -0.74
C SER A 226 0.56 15.60 -1.56
N LEU A 227 0.23 15.80 -2.84
CA LEU A 227 0.93 16.75 -3.72
C LEU A 227 0.56 18.20 -3.40
N GLU A 228 -0.68 18.48 -2.99
CA GLU A 228 -1.06 19.81 -2.50
C GLU A 228 -0.29 20.16 -1.23
N ARG A 229 -0.20 19.23 -0.27
CA ARG A 229 0.62 19.37 0.94
C ARG A 229 2.08 19.64 0.61
N ASN A 230 2.68 18.84 -0.27
CA ASN A 230 4.10 18.99 -0.63
C ASN A 230 4.35 20.29 -1.42
N ARG A 231 3.45 20.71 -2.32
CA ARG A 231 3.51 22.02 -3.00
C ARG A 231 3.32 23.17 -2.03
N ALA A 232 2.42 23.04 -1.07
CA ALA A 232 2.21 24.01 -0.01
C ALA A 232 3.48 24.12 0.85
N LEU A 233 4.16 23.01 1.15
CA LEU A 233 5.45 23.00 1.85
C LEU A 233 6.55 23.68 1.01
N GLU A 234 6.64 23.40 -0.29
CA GLU A 234 7.58 24.09 -1.20
C GLU A 234 7.30 25.59 -1.32
N SER A 235 6.03 25.99 -1.41
CA SER A 235 5.63 27.40 -1.47
C SER A 235 5.97 28.11 -0.17
N PHE A 236 5.63 27.50 0.96
CA PHE A 236 5.95 27.97 2.30
C PHE A 236 7.46 28.18 2.47
N THR A 237 8.26 27.21 2.00
CA THR A 237 9.72 27.28 2.01
C THR A 237 10.26 28.47 1.22
N LYS A 238 9.70 28.75 0.03
CA LYS A 238 10.11 29.88 -0.81
C LYS A 238 9.75 31.24 -0.22
N ASP A 239 8.59 31.31 0.44
CA ASP A 239 8.11 32.56 1.03
C ASP A 239 8.94 32.95 2.26
N ILE A 240 9.35 31.99 3.10
CA ILE A 240 10.25 32.23 4.25
C ILE A 240 11.64 32.70 3.79
N PHE A 241 12.17 32.10 2.73
CA PHE A 241 13.49 32.46 2.20
C PHE A 241 13.53 33.83 1.52
N LYS A 242 12.40 34.33 1.04
CA LYS A 242 12.32 35.70 0.50
C LYS A 242 12.29 36.77 1.60
N SER A 243 11.79 36.44 2.78
CA SER A 243 11.63 37.40 3.89
C SER A 243 12.80 37.43 4.88
N SER A 244 13.71 36.46 4.83
CA SER A 244 14.82 36.32 5.79
C SER A 244 16.12 35.91 5.10
N GLN A 245 17.26 36.54 5.45
CA GLN A 245 18.61 36.09 5.05
C GLN A 245 19.01 34.79 5.79
N GLY A 246 18.14 33.78 5.76
CA GLY A 246 18.33 32.49 6.45
C GLY A 246 17.14 32.11 7.33
N LEU A 247 16.91 30.81 7.50
CA LEU A 247 15.76 30.29 8.24
C LEU A 247 15.92 30.50 9.76
N PRO A 248 14.99 31.20 10.46
CA PRO A 248 15.01 31.29 11.92
C PRO A 248 14.77 29.91 12.58
N ARG A 249 15.17 29.74 13.86
CA ARG A 249 14.71 28.61 14.69
C ARG A 249 13.20 28.75 14.94
N SER A 250 12.45 27.65 15.07
CA SER A 250 10.99 27.68 15.29
C SER A 250 10.59 28.66 16.40
N ASP A 251 11.39 28.73 17.45
CA ASP A 251 11.06 29.49 18.65
C ASP A 251 11.29 31.01 18.51
N SER A 252 11.84 31.46 17.38
CA SER A 252 12.29 32.85 17.20
C SER A 252 11.37 33.73 16.35
N ASP A 253 10.34 33.18 15.70
CA ASP A 253 9.43 33.95 14.84
C ASP A 253 7.94 33.56 15.08
N PRO A 254 7.13 34.43 15.70
CA PRO A 254 5.71 34.19 15.96
C PRO A 254 4.87 34.02 14.68
N VAL A 255 5.24 34.67 13.58
CA VAL A 255 4.51 34.61 12.29
C VAL A 255 4.81 33.29 11.58
N LEU A 256 6.04 32.80 11.67
CA LEU A 256 6.45 31.49 11.19
C LEU A 256 5.70 30.37 11.93
N ASN A 257 5.57 30.49 13.25
CA ASN A 257 4.88 29.51 14.08
C ASN A 257 3.39 29.41 13.78
N ASP A 258 2.67 30.53 13.67
CA ASP A 258 1.24 30.55 13.29
C ASP A 258 1.01 29.90 11.92
N ARG A 259 1.91 30.13 10.96
CA ARG A 259 1.82 29.50 9.63
C ARG A 259 2.11 28.00 9.67
N LEU A 260 3.11 27.55 10.45
CA LEU A 260 3.38 26.13 10.67
C LEU A 260 2.19 25.43 11.33
N GLU A 261 1.58 26.04 12.34
CA GLU A 261 0.40 25.50 13.01
C GLU A 261 -0.78 25.34 12.06
N LYS A 262 -1.08 26.36 11.24
CA LYS A 262 -2.12 26.28 10.20
C LYS A 262 -1.82 25.20 9.15
N PHE A 263 -0.55 24.97 8.83
CA PHE A 263 -0.14 23.92 7.90
C PHE A 263 -0.33 22.52 8.52
N ILE A 264 0.09 22.33 9.77
CA ILE A 264 -0.09 21.09 10.54
C ILE A 264 -1.59 20.78 10.68
N GLU A 265 -2.38 21.75 11.13
CA GLU A 265 -3.83 21.62 11.29
C GLU A 265 -4.53 21.21 9.98
N LYS A 266 -4.11 21.79 8.84
CA LYS A 266 -4.68 21.47 7.53
C LYS A 266 -4.31 20.08 7.01
N PHE A 267 -3.11 19.58 7.28
CA PHE A 267 -2.55 18.43 6.55
C PHE A 267 -2.16 17.21 7.38
N THR A 268 -2.06 17.29 8.71
CA THR A 268 -1.69 16.13 9.56
C THR A 268 -2.83 15.64 10.45
N GLY A 269 -3.89 16.42 10.66
CA GLY A 269 -5.15 15.95 11.24
C GLY A 269 -5.09 15.38 12.67
N VAL A 270 -3.98 15.54 13.38
CA VAL A 270 -3.79 15.09 14.77
C VAL A 270 -3.52 16.30 15.66
N SER A 271 -4.28 16.39 16.75
CA SER A 271 -4.15 17.41 17.79
C SER A 271 -2.74 17.40 18.39
N CYS A 272 -2.08 18.57 18.38
CA CYS A 272 -0.84 18.82 19.10
C CYS A 272 -1.01 18.53 20.61
N ASP A 273 -0.24 17.60 21.16
CA ASP A 273 0.21 17.69 22.55
C ASP A 273 1.58 18.42 22.55
N ILE A 274 1.76 19.36 23.49
CA ILE A 274 2.78 20.43 23.48
C ILE A 274 4.22 19.92 23.31
N THR A 275 4.51 18.68 23.71
CA THR A 275 5.85 18.07 23.58
C THR A 275 6.10 17.40 22.23
N LYS A 276 5.07 16.94 21.49
CA LYS A 276 5.23 16.32 20.17
C LYS A 276 5.29 17.34 19.03
N CYS A 277 4.69 18.51 19.23
CA CYS A 277 4.66 19.54 18.19
C CYS A 277 5.95 20.33 18.02
N GLN A 278 6.85 20.35 19.01
CA GLN A 278 8.19 20.93 18.80
C GLN A 278 9.02 20.07 17.83
N ASP A 279 9.04 18.75 18.03
CA ASP A 279 9.74 17.81 17.14
C ASP A 279 9.17 17.82 15.72
N GLU A 280 7.84 17.88 15.55
CA GLU A 280 7.22 17.95 14.22
C GLU A 280 7.48 19.29 13.51
N LYS A 281 7.44 20.43 14.22
CA LYS A 281 7.77 21.76 13.65
C LYS A 281 9.24 21.81 13.23
N GLU A 282 10.14 21.31 14.05
CA GLU A 282 11.57 21.26 13.74
C GLU A 282 11.85 20.32 12.56
N THR A 283 11.17 19.17 12.50
CA THR A 283 11.22 18.24 11.35
C THR A 283 10.73 18.91 10.06
N LEU A 284 9.59 19.60 10.08
CA LEU A 284 9.08 20.34 8.92
C LEU A 284 10.01 21.46 8.48
N LEU A 285 10.65 22.17 9.43
CA LEU A 285 11.66 23.17 9.12
C LEU A 285 12.92 22.53 8.51
N ASN A 286 13.37 21.38 9.00
CA ASN A 286 14.47 20.62 8.42
C ASN A 286 14.18 20.20 6.97
N ILE A 287 12.95 19.73 6.71
CA ILE A 287 12.49 19.38 5.35
C ILE A 287 12.47 20.62 4.45
N ALA A 288 11.91 21.73 4.95
CA ALA A 288 11.86 23.00 4.23
C ALA A 288 13.28 23.48 3.85
N ARG A 289 14.23 23.52 4.79
CA ARG A 289 15.63 23.92 4.51
C ARG A 289 16.24 23.12 3.36
N HIS A 290 15.94 21.82 3.28
CA HIS A 290 16.53 20.95 2.27
C HIS A 290 15.89 21.10 0.88
N LEU A 291 14.58 21.36 0.80
CA LEU A 291 13.88 21.59 -0.47
C LEU A 291 14.46 22.77 -1.29
N LEU A 292 15.18 23.70 -0.66
CA LEU A 292 15.84 24.81 -1.35
C LEU A 292 17.16 24.43 -2.02
N HIS A 293 17.83 23.40 -1.52
CA HIS A 293 19.11 22.94 -2.07
C HIS A 293 18.95 21.92 -3.19
N LYS A 294 17.73 21.39 -3.41
CA LYS A 294 17.42 20.56 -4.58
C LYS A 294 17.11 21.44 -5.79
N SER A 295 17.85 21.21 -6.89
CA SER A 295 17.41 21.68 -8.22
C SER A 295 16.00 21.15 -8.49
N PRO A 296 15.09 21.97 -9.04
CA PRO A 296 13.73 21.52 -9.32
C PRO A 296 13.79 20.27 -10.19
N SER A 297 13.19 19.17 -9.72
CA SER A 297 12.99 17.99 -10.58
C SER A 297 12.27 18.45 -11.85
N LYS A 298 12.61 17.85 -13.00
CA LYS A 298 12.01 18.20 -14.29
C LYS A 298 10.48 18.16 -14.16
N LYS A 299 9.87 19.33 -14.01
CA LYS A 299 8.41 19.48 -13.99
C LYS A 299 7.86 18.88 -15.28
N ASN A 300 7.02 17.86 -15.18
CA ASN A 300 6.22 17.41 -16.31
C ASN A 300 5.35 18.58 -16.77
N ARG A 301 5.71 19.20 -17.90
CA ARG A 301 5.00 20.34 -18.45
C ARG A 301 3.56 19.91 -18.79
N PRO A 302 2.52 20.71 -18.47
CA PRO A 302 1.11 20.36 -18.74
C PRO A 302 0.85 19.92 -20.19
N GLY A 303 1.58 20.48 -21.15
CA GLY A 303 1.46 20.13 -22.58
C GLY A 303 1.89 18.70 -22.94
N GLY A 304 2.76 18.05 -22.16
CA GLY A 304 3.15 16.66 -22.38
C GLY A 304 2.00 15.69 -22.04
N ARG A 305 1.25 15.99 -20.98
CA ARG A 305 0.17 15.12 -20.50
C ARG A 305 -1.00 15.03 -21.46
N GLU A 306 -1.47 16.16 -22.00
CA GLU A 306 -2.59 16.16 -22.93
C GLU A 306 -2.22 15.50 -24.27
N LYS A 307 -0.96 15.61 -24.68
CA LYS A 307 -0.42 14.89 -25.84
C LYS A 307 -0.47 13.37 -25.61
N LYS A 308 0.01 12.88 -24.46
CA LYS A 308 -0.02 11.46 -24.09
C LYS A 308 -1.45 10.91 -23.96
N LYS A 309 -2.37 11.70 -23.37
CA LYS A 309 -3.80 11.36 -23.32
C LYS A 309 -4.39 11.20 -24.73
N LYS A 310 -4.13 12.14 -25.63
CA LYS A 310 -4.59 12.06 -27.03
C LYS A 310 -4.01 10.84 -27.74
N LEU A 311 -2.72 10.55 -27.55
CA LEU A 311 -2.07 9.35 -28.10
C LEU A 311 -2.78 8.07 -27.63
N PHE A 312 -3.03 7.95 -26.33
CA PHE A 312 -3.77 6.81 -25.78
C PHE A 312 -5.17 6.69 -26.40
N LEU A 313 -5.99 7.75 -26.37
CA LEU A 313 -7.36 7.71 -26.91
C LEU A 313 -7.40 7.44 -28.42
N ASN A 314 -6.38 7.87 -29.17
CA ASN A 314 -6.29 7.64 -30.61
C ASN A 314 -5.76 6.25 -30.97
N SER A 315 -5.21 5.48 -30.02
CA SER A 315 -4.86 4.07 -30.23
C SER A 315 -6.07 3.14 -30.28
N PHE A 316 -7.28 3.66 -30.02
CA PHE A 316 -8.54 2.94 -30.06
C PHE A 316 -9.34 3.28 -31.32
N SER A 317 -10.12 2.30 -31.79
CA SER A 317 -11.07 2.53 -32.88
C SER A 317 -12.14 3.55 -32.45
N LYS A 318 -12.85 4.17 -33.41
CA LYS A 318 -13.96 5.08 -33.09
C LYS A 318 -15.05 4.41 -32.24
N LYS A 319 -15.26 3.10 -32.38
CA LYS A 319 -16.26 2.34 -31.62
C LYS A 319 -15.81 2.07 -30.18
N ASP A 320 -14.51 1.88 -29.95
CA ASP A 320 -13.94 1.55 -28.64
C ASP A 320 -13.50 2.79 -27.83
N ARG A 321 -13.68 3.99 -28.39
CA ARG A 321 -13.25 5.23 -27.75
C ARG A 321 -13.95 5.48 -26.42
N ALA A 322 -15.24 5.16 -26.33
CA ALA A 322 -16.01 5.27 -25.09
C ALA A 322 -15.46 4.33 -23.99
N TYR A 323 -15.01 3.12 -24.37
CA TYR A 323 -14.36 2.20 -23.44
C TYR A 323 -13.02 2.76 -22.94
N ALA A 324 -12.20 3.32 -23.83
CA ALA A 324 -10.90 3.90 -23.45
C ALA A 324 -11.04 5.11 -22.52
N GLU A 325 -12.05 5.96 -22.75
CA GLU A 325 -12.38 7.09 -21.88
C GLU A 325 -12.85 6.62 -20.50
N ASN A 326 -13.70 5.59 -20.45
CA ASN A 326 -14.14 4.98 -19.18
C ASN A 326 -12.96 4.36 -18.42
N LEU A 327 -12.08 3.62 -19.11
CA LEU A 327 -10.91 3.01 -18.50
C LEU A 327 -9.94 4.05 -17.93
N LEU A 328 -9.77 5.19 -18.62
CA LEU A 328 -9.00 6.31 -18.12
C LEU A 328 -9.62 6.94 -16.88
N ASP A 329 -10.94 7.12 -16.87
CA ASP A 329 -11.67 7.64 -15.70
C ASP A 329 -11.50 6.73 -14.48
N ILE A 330 -11.69 5.42 -14.66
CA ILE A 330 -11.48 4.43 -13.60
C ILE A 330 -10.03 4.39 -13.13
N GLY A 331 -9.07 4.43 -14.05
CA GLY A 331 -7.65 4.52 -13.71
C GLY A 331 -7.35 5.75 -12.83
N ARG A 332 -7.94 6.91 -13.16
CA ARG A 332 -7.77 8.15 -12.40
C ARG A 332 -8.43 8.10 -11.02
N LYS A 333 -9.67 7.62 -10.94
CA LYS A 333 -10.38 7.48 -9.66
C LYS A 333 -9.69 6.47 -8.74
N SER A 334 -9.26 5.34 -9.29
CA SER A 334 -8.49 4.32 -8.59
C SER A 334 -7.14 4.87 -8.08
N TYR A 335 -6.43 5.65 -8.90
CA TYR A 335 -5.19 6.32 -8.51
C TYR A 335 -5.39 7.34 -7.39
N ARG A 336 -6.39 8.22 -7.52
CA ARG A 336 -6.72 9.22 -6.49
C ARG A 336 -7.12 8.57 -5.18
N LEU A 337 -8.03 7.59 -5.23
CA LEU A 337 -8.53 6.94 -4.03
C LEU A 337 -7.41 6.25 -3.27
N ARG A 338 -6.44 5.64 -3.96
CA ARG A 338 -5.29 5.00 -3.32
C ARG A 338 -4.42 5.97 -2.51
N ASP A 339 -4.33 7.23 -2.92
CA ASP A 339 -3.59 8.24 -2.17
C ASP A 339 -4.41 8.79 -1.00
N ASP A 340 -5.74 8.90 -1.18
CA ASP A 340 -6.64 9.51 -0.20
C ASP A 340 -7.25 8.50 0.80
N ASP A 341 -7.29 7.21 0.50
CA ASP A 341 -8.06 6.21 1.25
C ASP A 341 -7.51 5.91 2.65
N ASN A 342 -6.18 5.94 2.78
CA ASN A 342 -5.50 5.84 4.07
C ASN A 342 -5.84 7.01 5.00
N ILE A 343 -6.26 8.18 4.47
CA ILE A 343 -6.70 9.32 5.28
C ILE A 343 -8.02 9.00 5.98
N TYR A 344 -8.98 8.38 5.25
CA TYR A 344 -10.29 8.07 5.81
C TYR A 344 -10.23 6.99 6.88
N LEU A 345 -9.47 5.91 6.65
CA LEU A 345 -9.29 4.87 7.65
C LEU A 345 -8.42 5.36 8.83
N GLY A 346 -7.35 6.11 8.52
CA GLY A 346 -6.48 6.74 9.52
C GLY A 346 -7.23 7.69 10.44
N ARG A 347 -8.32 8.33 9.98
CA ARG A 347 -9.19 9.13 10.85
C ARG A 347 -9.88 8.32 11.94
N PHE A 348 -10.35 7.11 11.64
CA PHE A 348 -10.93 6.22 12.66
C PHE A 348 -9.87 5.67 13.61
N GLU A 349 -8.68 5.37 13.09
CA GLU A 349 -7.53 4.98 13.91
C GLU A 349 -7.12 6.11 14.87
N GLY A 350 -7.03 7.34 14.38
CA GLY A 350 -6.75 8.53 15.18
C GLY A 350 -7.80 8.76 16.27
N LEU A 351 -9.09 8.66 15.94
CA LEU A 351 -10.17 8.74 16.92
C LEU A 351 -10.07 7.64 17.99
N LEU A 352 -9.75 6.41 17.61
CA LEU A 352 -9.58 5.33 18.56
C LEU A 352 -8.37 5.59 19.47
N THR A 353 -7.25 6.01 18.89
CA THR A 353 -6.01 6.35 19.60
C THR A 353 -6.22 7.50 20.59
N GLU A 354 -6.97 8.54 20.22
CA GLU A 354 -7.34 9.66 21.11
C GLU A 354 -8.07 9.17 22.37
N ALA A 355 -9.06 8.28 22.19
CA ALA A 355 -9.82 7.73 23.32
C ALA A 355 -8.99 6.79 24.20
N ILE A 356 -8.10 6.02 23.60
CA ILE A 356 -7.13 5.18 24.32
C ILE A 356 -6.12 6.05 25.08
N GLU A 357 -5.66 7.15 24.52
CA GLU A 357 -4.72 8.04 25.18
C GLU A 357 -5.35 8.72 26.41
N GLU A 358 -6.60 9.15 26.30
CA GLU A 358 -7.37 9.67 27.45
C GLU A 358 -7.54 8.60 28.54
N SER A 359 -7.82 7.35 28.16
CA SER A 359 -7.89 6.25 29.12
C SER A 359 -6.55 6.00 29.82
N ARG A 360 -5.44 6.14 29.10
CA ARG A 360 -4.09 5.95 29.61
C ARG A 360 -3.77 7.02 30.66
N LYS A 361 -4.14 8.28 30.38
CA LYS A 361 -4.04 9.40 31.33
C LYS A 361 -4.79 9.08 32.63
N ARG A 362 -5.99 8.52 32.55
CA ARG A 362 -6.80 8.14 33.74
C ARG A 362 -6.28 6.92 34.49
N LEU A 363 -5.79 5.91 33.77
CA LEU A 363 -5.24 4.69 34.39
C LEU A 363 -3.91 4.97 35.11
N GLY A 364 -3.12 5.94 34.65
CA GLY A 364 -1.91 6.41 35.31
C GLY A 364 -0.97 5.25 35.70
N ARG A 365 -0.65 5.14 37.00
CA ARG A 365 0.25 4.10 37.55
C ARG A 365 -0.26 2.66 37.41
N ARG A 366 -1.54 2.45 37.02
CA ARG A 366 -2.09 1.11 36.74
C ARG A 366 -1.61 0.58 35.39
N CYS A 367 -1.15 1.47 34.52
CA CYS A 367 -0.52 1.16 33.25
C CYS A 367 1.00 1.04 33.43
N LYS A 368 1.54 -0.19 33.36
CA LYS A 368 2.98 -0.44 33.57
C LYS A 368 3.81 -0.38 32.28
N ASP A 369 3.21 -0.73 31.15
CA ASP A 369 3.85 -0.76 29.83
C ASP A 369 2.94 -0.16 28.78
N THR A 370 3.51 0.67 27.91
CA THR A 370 2.79 1.43 26.88
C THR A 370 1.97 0.52 25.98
N TYR A 371 2.54 -0.63 25.63
CA TYR A 371 1.94 -1.60 24.70
C TYR A 371 0.62 -2.19 25.21
N THR A 372 0.60 -2.70 26.45
CA THR A 372 -0.61 -3.29 27.02
C THR A 372 -1.72 -2.25 27.22
N CYS A 373 -1.37 -1.00 27.51
CA CYS A 373 -2.34 0.08 27.68
C CYS A 373 -2.74 0.77 26.38
N SER A 374 -2.11 0.42 25.26
CA SER A 374 -2.58 0.77 23.93
C SER A 374 -3.57 -0.28 23.38
N ASN A 375 -3.78 -1.40 24.08
CA ASN A 375 -4.73 -2.42 23.68
C ASN A 375 -6.18 -2.01 24.06
N PRO A 376 -7.09 -1.84 23.09
CA PRO A 376 -8.46 -1.41 23.35
C PRO A 376 -9.21 -2.34 24.31
N GLU A 377 -9.07 -3.67 24.16
CA GLU A 377 -9.79 -4.65 24.98
C GLU A 377 -9.35 -4.62 26.45
N GLU A 378 -8.06 -4.45 26.71
CA GLU A 378 -7.55 -4.37 28.09
C GLU A 378 -7.90 -3.06 28.77
N VAL A 379 -7.87 -1.95 28.03
CA VAL A 379 -8.28 -0.64 28.53
C VAL A 379 -9.77 -0.60 28.87
N ILE A 380 -10.64 -1.11 27.99
CA ILE A 380 -12.08 -1.20 28.22
C ILE A 380 -12.38 -1.98 29.51
N ARG A 381 -11.63 -3.06 29.78
CA ARG A 381 -11.76 -3.83 31.03
C ARG A 381 -11.21 -3.10 32.23
N ALA A 382 -10.14 -2.32 32.07
CA ALA A 382 -9.47 -1.66 33.19
C ALA A 382 -10.22 -0.42 33.69
N LEU A 383 -10.84 0.35 32.79
CA LEU A 383 -11.47 1.62 33.16
C LEU A 383 -12.55 1.48 34.27
N PRO A 384 -13.57 0.59 34.16
CA PRO A 384 -14.63 0.49 35.17
C PRO A 384 -14.17 -0.13 36.48
N PHE A 385 -13.12 -0.96 36.45
CA PHE A 385 -12.70 -1.77 37.59
C PHE A 385 -11.37 -1.29 38.15
N ARG A 386 -11.40 -0.43 39.19
CA ARG A 386 -10.19 0.14 39.83
C ARG A 386 -9.15 -0.89 40.30
N THR A 387 -9.58 -2.12 40.61
CA THR A 387 -8.72 -3.22 41.06
C THR A 387 -8.07 -4.00 39.91
N TYR A 388 -8.61 -3.91 38.69
CA TYR A 388 -8.06 -4.61 37.52
C TYR A 388 -6.82 -3.88 37.00
N LYS A 389 -5.78 -4.66 36.66
CA LYS A 389 -4.59 -4.16 35.98
C LYS A 389 -4.50 -4.82 34.61
N PRO A 390 -4.29 -4.03 33.53
CA PRO A 390 -4.08 -4.57 32.19
C PRO A 390 -3.03 -5.69 32.19
N LYS A 391 -3.35 -6.82 31.57
CA LYS A 391 -2.44 -7.99 31.53
C LYS A 391 -1.60 -7.96 30.27
N ALA A 392 -0.29 -8.16 30.41
CA ALA A 392 0.66 -8.19 29.31
C ALA A 392 0.17 -9.08 28.16
N VAL A 393 -0.05 -8.48 26.99
CA VAL A 393 -0.37 -9.21 25.78
C VAL A 393 0.94 -9.79 25.25
N LYS A 394 1.08 -11.12 25.27
CA LYS A 394 2.26 -11.79 24.71
C LYS A 394 2.29 -11.57 23.20
N GLU A 395 3.29 -10.83 22.75
CA GLU A 395 3.64 -10.71 21.35
C GLU A 395 4.06 -12.08 20.81
N SER A 396 3.51 -12.50 19.66
CA SER A 396 4.04 -13.64 18.93
C SER A 396 5.31 -13.22 18.18
N THR A 397 6.40 -13.01 18.93
CA THR A 397 7.73 -12.87 18.33
C THR A 397 8.20 -14.26 17.91
N HIS A 398 8.05 -14.57 16.62
CA HIS A 398 8.69 -15.73 16.02
C HIS A 398 10.21 -15.54 16.06
N LYS A 399 10.89 -16.12 17.06
CA LYS A 399 12.33 -16.38 17.01
C LYS A 399 12.56 -17.71 16.31
N ASP A 400 12.63 -17.70 14.98
CA ASP A 400 13.24 -18.81 14.26
C ASP A 400 14.77 -18.61 14.29
N SER A 401 15.45 -19.51 14.99
CA SER A 401 16.90 -19.63 15.00
C SER A 401 17.38 -20.19 13.66
N HIS A 402 17.55 -19.30 12.68
CA HIS A 402 18.28 -19.61 11.46
C HIS A 402 19.66 -18.95 11.51
N ILE A 403 20.66 -19.70 11.07
CA ILE A 403 22.03 -19.24 10.84
C ILE A 403 21.97 -17.93 10.05
N LYS A 404 22.44 -16.82 10.64
CA LYS A 404 22.47 -15.50 9.98
C LYS A 404 23.49 -15.52 8.86
N VAL A 405 23.05 -15.86 7.66
CA VAL A 405 23.80 -15.56 6.43
C VAL A 405 23.58 -14.07 6.15
N GLN A 406 24.58 -13.23 6.41
CA GLN A 406 24.56 -11.83 5.97
C GLN A 406 24.80 -11.79 4.46
N ALA A 407 23.71 -11.78 3.70
CA ALA A 407 23.78 -11.54 2.27
C ALA A 407 24.24 -10.08 2.05
N ARG A 408 25.50 -9.89 1.62
CA ARG A 408 26.05 -8.58 1.24
C ARG A 408 25.30 -7.93 0.07
N GLN A 409 24.55 -8.73 -0.67
CA GLN A 409 23.71 -8.29 -1.78
C GLN A 409 22.30 -8.84 -1.59
N LEU A 410 21.34 -7.94 -1.49
CA LEU A 410 19.91 -8.23 -1.45
C LEU A 410 19.33 -7.92 -2.83
N ARG A 411 18.42 -8.78 -3.28
CA ARG A 411 17.73 -8.63 -4.56
C ARG A 411 16.26 -8.41 -4.31
N GLY A 412 15.74 -7.32 -4.85
CA GLY A 412 14.32 -7.00 -4.90
C GLY A 412 13.84 -6.82 -6.33
N GLN A 413 12.70 -6.16 -6.45
CA GLN A 413 12.10 -5.73 -7.70
C GLN A 413 12.51 -4.28 -7.99
N PRO A 414 13.04 -3.98 -9.18
CA PRO A 414 13.32 -2.61 -9.59
C PRO A 414 12.00 -1.83 -9.63
N ALA A 415 11.94 -0.73 -8.89
CA ALA A 415 10.76 0.11 -8.80
C ALA A 415 10.99 1.48 -9.45
N SER A 416 12.09 2.16 -9.16
CA SER A 416 12.43 3.45 -9.77
C SER A 416 13.89 3.48 -10.17
N ARG A 417 14.18 3.93 -11.39
CA ARG A 417 15.52 3.86 -11.99
C ARG A 417 16.49 4.83 -11.30
N GLY A 418 17.76 4.43 -11.27
CA GLY A 418 18.87 5.23 -10.78
C GLY A 418 19.72 4.44 -9.78
N ILE A 419 20.86 5.02 -9.41
CA ILE A 419 21.79 4.44 -8.44
C ILE A 419 22.08 5.51 -7.39
N ALA A 420 22.01 5.14 -6.12
CA ALA A 420 22.35 6.02 -5.02
C ALA A 420 23.06 5.25 -3.90
N GLU A 421 23.91 5.96 -3.17
CA GLU A 421 24.61 5.45 -1.99
C GLU A 421 24.29 6.34 -0.78
N GLY A 422 24.21 5.74 0.40
CA GLY A 422 23.84 6.46 1.61
C GLY A 422 23.78 5.59 2.85
N THR A 423 23.65 6.24 4.01
CA THR A 423 23.45 5.55 5.28
C THR A 423 22.01 5.08 5.38
N ALA A 424 21.78 3.85 5.81
CA ALA A 424 20.48 3.26 5.99
C ALA A 424 19.76 3.88 7.19
N ARG A 425 18.48 4.18 7.01
CA ARG A 425 17.54 4.52 8.07
C ARG A 425 16.39 3.54 8.02
N VAL A 426 16.36 2.61 8.98
CA VAL A 426 15.27 1.64 9.10
C VAL A 426 14.12 2.28 9.87
N LEU A 427 12.95 2.37 9.23
CA LEU A 427 11.73 2.95 9.82
C LEU A 427 10.85 1.81 10.35
N ALA A 428 10.79 1.66 11.68
CA ALA A 428 9.97 0.67 12.37
C ALA A 428 8.76 1.31 13.06
N THR A 429 8.90 2.55 13.54
CA THR A 429 7.83 3.31 14.21
C THR A 429 7.64 4.68 13.57
N ALA A 430 6.54 5.37 13.92
CA ALA A 430 6.29 6.74 13.47
C ALA A 430 7.33 7.75 14.01
N GLU A 431 7.95 7.46 15.16
CA GLU A 431 8.99 8.30 15.78
C GLU A 431 10.27 8.32 14.94
N ASP A 432 10.57 7.23 14.24
CA ASP A 432 11.74 7.14 13.35
C ASP A 432 11.66 8.13 12.17
N LEU A 433 10.46 8.58 11.81
CA LEU A 433 10.25 9.54 10.70
C LEU A 433 10.89 10.90 10.98
N GLY A 434 10.84 11.38 12.24
CA GLY A 434 11.46 12.64 12.63
C GLY A 434 12.99 12.60 12.62
N LEU A 435 13.57 11.39 12.63
CA LEU A 435 15.01 11.17 12.71
C LEU A 435 15.67 10.98 11.33
N VAL A 436 14.90 10.96 10.25
CA VAL A 436 15.40 10.80 8.88
C VAL A 436 16.29 11.98 8.53
N GLN A 437 17.54 11.68 8.19
CA GLN A 437 18.51 12.70 7.75
C GLN A 437 18.61 12.75 6.23
N ASN A 438 19.07 13.91 5.75
CA ASN A 438 19.30 14.11 4.33
C ASN A 438 20.33 13.11 3.77
N GLY A 439 20.03 12.57 2.59
CA GLY A 439 20.91 11.64 1.86
C GLY A 439 20.90 10.22 2.41
N GLU A 440 20.13 9.95 3.47
CA GLU A 440 19.91 8.59 3.95
C GLU A 440 19.09 7.77 2.96
N ILE A 441 19.25 6.46 3.06
CA ILE A 441 18.47 5.46 2.33
C ILE A 441 17.41 4.94 3.29
N VAL A 442 16.14 5.22 2.98
CA VAL A 442 15.03 4.74 3.82
C VAL A 442 14.75 3.27 3.55
N VAL A 443 14.71 2.49 4.62
CA VAL A 443 14.38 1.06 4.62
C VAL A 443 13.14 0.86 5.47
N CYS A 444 12.06 0.30 4.92
CA CYS A 444 10.80 0.16 5.64
C CYS A 444 9.98 -1.06 5.19
N ASP A 445 8.93 -1.40 5.94
CA ASP A 445 7.95 -2.40 5.49
C ASP A 445 7.27 -1.95 4.19
N ALA A 446 6.66 -0.77 4.23
CA ALA A 446 6.07 -0.07 3.10
C ALA A 446 6.02 1.43 3.39
N ILE A 447 6.17 2.26 2.36
CA ILE A 447 5.94 3.70 2.40
C ILE A 447 4.43 3.93 2.41
N ASP A 448 3.94 4.50 3.50
CA ASP A 448 2.58 4.97 3.67
C ASP A 448 2.45 6.46 3.28
N PRO A 449 1.25 6.94 2.91
CA PRO A 449 1.02 8.36 2.56
C PRO A 449 1.45 9.34 3.64
N ASN A 450 1.37 8.93 4.91
CA ASN A 450 1.83 9.74 6.04
C ASN A 450 3.35 9.93 6.05
N MET A 451 4.12 9.06 5.40
CA MET A 451 5.59 9.14 5.34
C MET A 451 6.08 9.97 4.14
N THR A 452 5.20 10.35 3.21
CA THR A 452 5.61 10.97 1.93
C THR A 452 6.31 12.33 2.08
N PHE A 453 6.22 12.98 3.24
CA PHE A 453 6.89 14.26 3.49
C PHE A 453 8.41 14.12 3.73
N VAL A 454 8.89 12.94 4.17
CA VAL A 454 10.33 12.70 4.34
C VAL A 454 11.01 12.24 3.05
N ILE A 455 10.25 11.72 2.09
CA ILE A 455 10.80 11.18 0.84
C ILE A 455 11.65 12.18 0.05
N PRO A 456 11.33 13.48 -0.01
CA PRO A 456 12.22 14.46 -0.64
C PRO A 456 13.61 14.55 -0.02
N LEU A 457 13.85 14.05 1.21
CA LEU A 457 15.16 14.06 1.87
C LEU A 457 16.05 12.87 1.51
N VAL A 458 15.47 11.77 1.03
CA VAL A 458 16.18 10.49 0.91
C VAL A 458 16.93 10.38 -0.41
N SER A 459 18.01 9.60 -0.42
CA SER A 459 18.79 9.31 -1.62
C SER A 459 18.30 8.04 -2.34
N ALA A 460 17.71 7.09 -1.61
CA ALA A 460 17.04 5.92 -2.17
C ALA A 460 15.97 5.35 -1.21
N ILE A 461 15.13 4.47 -1.74
CA ILE A 461 14.09 3.75 -0.98
C ILE A 461 14.26 2.24 -1.15
N VAL A 462 14.16 1.52 -0.03
CA VAL A 462 14.17 0.07 0.03
C VAL A 462 12.94 -0.42 0.79
N GLU A 463 12.06 -1.16 0.13
CA GLU A 463 10.82 -1.66 0.73
C GLU A 463 10.80 -3.18 0.87
N ARG A 464 10.27 -3.65 2.00
CA ARG A 464 10.01 -5.07 2.24
C ARG A 464 8.88 -5.59 1.37
N ARG A 465 7.78 -4.85 1.29
CA ARG A 465 6.64 -5.19 0.43
C ARG A 465 7.01 -4.94 -1.04
N GLY A 466 6.60 -5.88 -1.89
CA GLY A 466 6.93 -5.87 -3.31
C GLY A 466 5.76 -5.42 -4.17
N GLY A 467 6.10 -4.83 -5.30
CA GLY A 467 5.18 -4.55 -6.38
C GLY A 467 5.51 -3.23 -7.07
N MET A 468 5.68 -3.28 -8.38
CA MET A 468 6.02 -2.10 -9.19
C MET A 468 5.01 -0.94 -9.14
N LEU A 469 3.83 -1.21 -8.59
CA LEU A 469 2.70 -0.30 -8.52
C LEU A 469 2.35 0.00 -7.06
N ILE A 470 3.25 -0.23 -6.10
CA ILE A 470 3.03 0.16 -4.69
C ILE A 470 3.30 1.67 -4.49
N HIS A 471 2.83 2.23 -3.38
CA HIS A 471 2.85 3.68 -3.17
C HIS A 471 4.29 4.20 -3.13
N GLY A 472 5.21 3.51 -2.43
CA GLY A 472 6.64 3.82 -2.44
C GLY A 472 7.25 3.81 -3.85
N ALA A 473 6.92 2.84 -4.69
CA ALA A 473 7.39 2.78 -6.08
C ALA A 473 6.92 3.95 -6.95
N ILE A 474 5.67 4.41 -6.76
CA ILE A 474 5.09 5.53 -7.51
C ILE A 474 5.77 6.84 -7.10
N ILE A 475 5.79 7.11 -5.79
CA ILE A 475 6.40 8.32 -5.23
C ILE A 475 7.89 8.39 -5.58
N ALA A 476 8.61 7.27 -5.51
CA ALA A 476 10.00 7.21 -5.94
C ALA A 476 10.21 7.66 -7.39
N ARG A 477 9.33 7.24 -8.32
CA ARG A 477 9.41 7.66 -9.73
C ARG A 477 9.07 9.13 -9.90
N GLU A 478 8.05 9.62 -9.22
CA GLU A 478 7.65 11.03 -9.27
C GLU A 478 8.81 11.96 -8.82
N TYR A 479 9.56 11.55 -7.81
CA TYR A 479 10.73 12.29 -7.32
C TYR A 479 12.04 11.94 -8.03
N GLY A 480 12.05 10.94 -8.91
CA GLY A 480 13.27 10.45 -9.56
C GLY A 480 14.28 9.83 -8.60
N ILE A 481 13.80 9.27 -7.49
CA ILE A 481 14.62 8.63 -6.45
C ILE A 481 14.74 7.13 -6.78
N PRO A 482 15.95 6.53 -6.75
CA PRO A 482 16.16 5.10 -6.90
C PRO A 482 15.35 4.30 -5.88
N CYS A 483 14.64 3.27 -6.33
CA CYS A 483 13.81 2.45 -5.45
C CYS A 483 13.84 0.98 -5.80
N VAL A 484 14.01 0.14 -4.77
CA VAL A 484 13.96 -1.32 -4.84
C VAL A 484 12.94 -1.83 -3.83
N THR A 485 12.01 -2.66 -4.29
CA THR A 485 10.88 -3.13 -3.47
C THR A 485 10.88 -4.65 -3.36
N GLY A 486 10.11 -5.22 -2.45
CA GLY A 486 9.92 -6.68 -2.39
C GLY A 486 11.12 -7.45 -1.88
N ILE A 487 11.90 -6.89 -0.96
CA ILE A 487 12.99 -7.58 -0.26
C ILE A 487 12.41 -8.12 1.07
N PRO A 488 12.03 -9.41 1.17
CA PRO A 488 11.16 -9.91 2.24
C PRO A 488 11.68 -9.71 3.67
N ASP A 489 13.02 -9.64 3.83
CA ASP A 489 13.69 -9.51 5.12
C ASP A 489 14.48 -8.18 5.23
N ALA A 490 14.12 -7.15 4.44
CA ALA A 490 14.87 -5.89 4.34
C ALA A 490 15.11 -5.23 5.71
N THR A 491 14.06 -5.11 6.53
CA THR A 491 14.10 -4.49 7.86
C THR A 491 14.84 -5.35 8.90
N ASP A 492 14.95 -6.65 8.63
CA ASP A 492 15.61 -7.60 9.54
C ASP A 492 17.11 -7.71 9.25
N LEU A 493 17.48 -7.66 7.97
CA LEU A 493 18.85 -7.79 7.48
C LEU A 493 19.63 -6.47 7.51
N ILE A 494 18.98 -5.35 7.21
CA ILE A 494 19.59 -4.02 7.24
C ILE A 494 19.36 -3.37 8.60
N LYS A 495 20.36 -2.66 9.12
CA LYS A 495 20.26 -1.87 10.35
C LYS A 495 20.50 -0.39 10.08
N THR A 496 19.83 0.45 10.87
CA THR A 496 20.07 1.90 10.85
C THR A 496 21.55 2.17 11.10
N GLY A 497 22.18 2.94 10.23
CA GLY A 497 23.62 3.21 10.25
C GLY A 497 24.45 2.43 9.23
N ASP A 498 23.91 1.35 8.65
CA ASP A 498 24.60 0.58 7.59
C ASP A 498 24.81 1.47 6.35
N TYR A 499 25.90 1.27 5.63
CA TYR A 499 26.11 1.99 4.36
C TYR A 499 25.65 1.13 3.19
N LEU A 500 24.79 1.67 2.34
CA LEU A 500 24.16 0.93 1.25
C LEU A 500 24.46 1.55 -0.11
N THR A 501 24.52 0.72 -1.14
CA THR A 501 24.27 1.12 -2.54
C THR A 501 22.95 0.52 -2.98
N VAL A 502 22.07 1.34 -3.54
CA VAL A 502 20.79 0.92 -4.09
C VAL A 502 20.81 1.16 -5.60
N ASP A 503 20.68 0.08 -6.36
CA ASP A 503 20.50 0.09 -7.81
C ASP A 503 19.03 -0.20 -8.12
N GLY A 504 18.29 0.87 -8.40
CA GLY A 504 16.89 0.82 -8.78
C GLY A 504 16.64 0.35 -10.22
N TYR A 505 17.68 0.19 -11.03
CA TYR A 505 17.59 -0.37 -12.39
C TYR A 505 17.57 -1.90 -12.37
N TYR A 506 18.51 -2.52 -11.65
CA TYR A 506 18.58 -3.99 -11.53
C TYR A 506 17.83 -4.55 -10.33
N GLY A 507 17.34 -3.70 -9.42
CA GLY A 507 16.65 -4.13 -8.21
C GLY A 507 17.62 -4.70 -7.18
N LEU A 508 18.81 -4.09 -7.04
CA LEU A 508 19.88 -4.58 -6.16
C LEU A 508 20.10 -3.61 -5.00
N VAL A 509 20.35 -4.17 -3.82
CA VAL A 509 20.79 -3.42 -2.65
C VAL A 509 22.05 -4.09 -2.12
N ILE A 510 23.15 -3.34 -2.05
CA ILE A 510 24.44 -3.82 -1.58
C ILE A 510 24.68 -3.22 -0.20
N VAL A 511 24.95 -4.08 0.79
CA VAL A 511 25.34 -3.68 2.14
C VAL A 511 26.86 -3.69 2.22
N HIS A 512 27.47 -2.52 2.41
CA HIS A 512 28.93 -2.38 2.49
C HIS A 512 29.46 -2.73 3.87
N ASP A 513 30.68 -3.27 3.93
CA ASP A 513 31.35 -3.55 5.19
C ASP A 513 31.84 -2.24 5.85
N GLN A 514 31.99 -2.21 7.18
CA GLN A 514 32.29 -0.97 7.89
C GLN A 514 33.63 -0.32 7.48
N LYS A 515 34.62 -1.11 7.05
CA LYS A 515 35.89 -0.61 6.50
C LYS A 515 35.71 0.05 5.13
N GLU A 516 34.95 -0.56 4.22
CA GLU A 516 34.65 0.01 2.89
C GLU A 516 33.76 1.25 2.99
N ALA A 517 32.80 1.27 3.92
CA ALA A 517 31.97 2.43 4.20
C ALA A 517 32.80 3.64 4.68
N GLN A 518 33.84 3.40 5.47
CA GLN A 518 34.74 4.43 5.99
C GLN A 518 35.64 4.99 4.87
N GLU A 519 36.21 4.12 4.03
CA GLU A 519 36.99 4.52 2.85
C GLU A 519 36.17 5.32 1.83
N LYS A 520 34.93 4.89 1.54
CA LYS A 520 34.02 5.61 0.64
C LYS A 520 33.58 6.96 1.20
N ARG A 521 33.24 7.05 2.49
CA ARG A 521 32.93 8.33 3.16
C ARG A 521 34.11 9.31 3.08
N SER A 522 35.33 8.83 3.27
CA SER A 522 36.56 9.63 3.12
C SER A 522 36.86 10.02 1.67
N ALA A 523 36.41 9.25 0.67
CA ALA A 523 36.57 9.59 -0.74
C ALA A 523 35.56 10.67 -1.19
N VAL A 524 34.29 10.56 -0.78
CA VAL A 524 33.25 11.58 -1.06
C VAL A 524 33.59 12.91 -0.41
N HIS A 525 34.08 12.91 0.84
CA HIS A 525 34.51 14.12 1.52
C HIS A 525 35.68 14.82 0.80
N ARG A 526 36.69 14.06 0.34
CA ARG A 526 37.83 14.59 -0.44
C ARG A 526 37.44 15.15 -1.82
N LEU A 527 36.37 14.65 -2.42
CA LEU A 527 35.83 15.16 -3.69
C LEU A 527 34.98 16.42 -3.50
N SER A 528 34.30 16.56 -2.37
CA SER A 528 33.52 17.75 -2.01
C SER A 528 34.42 18.95 -1.70
N THR A 529 35.50 18.75 -0.94
CA THR A 529 36.43 19.83 -0.58
C THR A 529 37.22 20.35 -1.79
N LYS A 530 37.57 19.48 -2.74
CA LYS A 530 38.22 19.90 -4.01
C LYS A 530 37.32 20.73 -4.93
N LYS A 531 36.00 20.70 -4.74
CA LYS A 531 35.07 21.54 -5.52
C LYS A 531 34.95 22.95 -4.96
N GLU A 532 35.20 23.15 -3.67
CA GLU A 532 35.20 24.46 -3.03
C GLU A 532 36.52 25.23 -3.28
N ASP A 533 37.63 24.53 -3.51
CA ASP A 533 38.92 25.16 -3.88
C ASP A 533 39.03 25.59 -5.36
N ILE A 534 38.01 25.31 -6.20
CA ILE A 534 37.99 25.65 -7.64
C ILE A 534 36.87 26.65 -8.00
N SER A 535 36.11 27.14 -7.02
CA SER A 535 35.20 28.29 -7.16
C SER A 535 35.80 29.52 -6.51
#